data_AF-A0A228Q3M5-F1
#
_entry.id   AF-A0A228Q3M5-F1
#
_cell.length_a   1.000
_cell.length_b   1.000
_cell.length_c   1.000
_cell.angle_alpha   90.00
_cell.angle_beta   90.00
_cell.angle_gamma   90.00
#
_symmetry.space_group_name_H-M   'P 1'
#
loop_
_entity.id
_entity.type
_entity.pdbx_description
1 polymer ?
#
loop_
_entity_poly.entity_id
_entity_poly.type
_entity_poly.pdbx_seq_one_letter_code
_entity_poly.pdbx_strand_id
1 'polypeptide(L)'
;MKMSFPKTTLNRVAATLRPSVVVPALVDGAATQRASAARRVAAGVVMSVAAHAAYAGGGLAAGTQAVSTFTTWFYSLAGIGAGAYLTWQGVQCWSNKADWIHDFGGGIAKVAGVGAGLVLAGWAFGLFG
;
A
#
# COMPACT_ATOMS: atom_id res chain seq x y z
N MET A 1 -10.13 -23.63 -73.03
CA MET A 1 -10.95 -24.63 -72.32
C MET A 1 -11.23 -24.12 -70.90
N LYS A 2 -12.48 -23.77 -70.57
CA LYS A 2 -12.89 -23.30 -69.23
C LYS A 2 -13.13 -24.53 -68.34
N MET A 3 -12.25 -24.79 -67.38
CA MET A 3 -12.47 -25.86 -66.40
C MET A 3 -13.49 -25.40 -65.35
N SER A 4 -14.73 -25.90 -65.47
CA SER A 4 -15.78 -25.68 -64.48
C SER A 4 -15.63 -26.72 -63.37
N PHE A 5 -14.99 -26.33 -62.27
CA PHE A 5 -14.91 -27.20 -61.09
C PHE A 5 -16.28 -27.34 -60.44
N PRO A 6 -16.78 -28.58 -60.22
CA PRO A 6 -18.07 -28.78 -59.58
C PRO A 6 -18.02 -28.23 -58.15
N LYS A 7 -19.00 -27.38 -57.80
CA LYS A 7 -19.14 -26.71 -56.48
C LYS A 7 -19.09 -27.71 -55.31
N THR A 8 -19.47 -28.96 -55.55
CA THR A 8 -19.42 -30.07 -54.59
C THR A 8 -17.99 -30.38 -54.13
N THR A 9 -17.00 -30.22 -55.01
CA THR A 9 -15.58 -30.49 -54.68
C THR A 9 -14.98 -29.34 -53.87
N LEU A 10 -15.36 -28.10 -54.17
CA LEU A 10 -14.99 -26.91 -53.38
C LEU A 10 -15.53 -26.99 -51.95
N ASN A 11 -16.77 -27.43 -51.76
CA ASN A 11 -17.34 -27.61 -50.42
C ASN A 11 -16.64 -28.70 -49.60
N ARG A 12 -16.12 -29.76 -50.24
CA ARG A 12 -15.35 -30.79 -49.55
C ARG A 12 -13.97 -30.29 -49.11
N VAL A 13 -13.29 -29.52 -49.96
CA VAL A 13 -11.98 -28.93 -49.62
C VAL A 13 -12.12 -27.86 -48.52
N ALA A 14 -13.20 -27.06 -48.57
CA ALA A 14 -13.52 -26.09 -47.51
C ALA A 14 -13.87 -26.76 -46.17
N ALA A 15 -14.48 -27.96 -46.19
CA ALA A 15 -14.76 -28.73 -44.98
C ALA A 15 -13.49 -29.33 -44.33
N THR A 16 -12.47 -29.67 -45.13
CA THR A 16 -11.19 -30.21 -44.64
C THR A 16 -10.20 -29.14 -44.16
N LEU A 17 -10.44 -27.87 -44.48
CA LEU A 17 -9.60 -26.73 -44.07
C LEU A 17 -10.05 -26.05 -42.77
N ARG A 18 -10.93 -26.69 -41.98
CA ARG A 18 -11.15 -26.24 -40.60
C ARG A 18 -9.79 -26.31 -39.89
N PRO A 19 -9.24 -25.19 -39.42
CA PRO A 19 -8.03 -25.26 -38.61
C PRO A 19 -8.43 -26.08 -37.40
N SER A 20 -7.76 -27.21 -37.19
CA SER A 20 -7.69 -27.84 -35.88
C SER A 20 -6.94 -26.84 -35.00
N VAL A 21 -7.63 -25.79 -34.57
CA VAL A 21 -7.26 -25.05 -33.38
C VAL A 21 -7.46 -26.08 -32.28
N VAL A 22 -6.37 -26.77 -31.95
CA VAL A 22 -6.19 -27.32 -30.63
C VAL A 22 -6.35 -26.13 -29.71
N VAL A 23 -7.56 -25.96 -29.18
CA VAL A 23 -7.87 -25.01 -28.13
C VAL A 23 -7.26 -25.60 -26.86
N PRO A 24 -6.15 -25.08 -26.32
CA PRO A 24 -5.75 -25.44 -24.98
C PRO A 24 -6.51 -24.50 -24.04
N ALA A 25 -7.84 -24.66 -23.92
CA ALA A 25 -8.63 -23.79 -23.04
C ALA A 25 -9.28 -24.52 -21.86
N LEU A 26 -9.07 -25.83 -21.71
CA LEU A 26 -9.57 -26.55 -20.55
C LEU A 26 -8.50 -26.97 -19.54
N VAL A 27 -7.21 -26.93 -19.89
CA VAL A 27 -6.12 -27.26 -18.96
C VAL A 27 -5.64 -26.05 -18.15
N ASP A 28 -5.83 -24.82 -18.65
CA ASP A 28 -5.38 -23.59 -17.97
C ASP A 28 -6.50 -22.87 -17.19
N GLY A 29 -7.78 -23.12 -17.54
CA GLY A 29 -8.91 -22.42 -16.92
C GLY A 29 -9.13 -22.77 -15.45
N ALA A 30 -8.85 -24.01 -15.05
CA ALA A 30 -9.00 -24.46 -13.67
C ALA A 30 -8.01 -23.78 -12.71
N ALA A 31 -6.77 -23.50 -13.17
CA ALA A 31 -5.76 -22.82 -12.38
C ALA A 31 -6.08 -21.33 -12.20
N THR A 32 -6.51 -20.65 -13.27
CA THR A 32 -6.88 -19.21 -13.23
C THR A 32 -8.18 -18.95 -12.46
N GLN A 33 -9.18 -19.84 -12.57
CA GLN A 33 -10.43 -19.78 -11.80
C GLN A 33 -10.18 -20.03 -10.31
N ARG A 34 -9.33 -21.02 -9.96
CA ARG A 34 -8.93 -21.28 -8.57
C ARG A 34 -8.11 -20.14 -7.98
N ALA A 35 -7.23 -19.51 -8.75
CA ALA A 35 -6.48 -18.33 -8.29
C ALA A 35 -7.41 -17.15 -7.99
N SER A 36 -8.42 -16.92 -8.83
CA SER A 36 -9.42 -15.86 -8.65
C SER A 36 -10.36 -16.14 -7.48
N ALA A 37 -10.80 -17.39 -7.31
CA ALA A 37 -11.61 -17.83 -6.18
C ALA A 37 -10.82 -17.81 -4.87
N ALA A 38 -9.58 -18.30 -4.86
CA ALA A 38 -8.69 -18.27 -3.71
C ALA A 38 -8.38 -16.83 -3.28
N ARG A 39 -8.19 -15.89 -4.22
CA ARG A 39 -7.99 -14.48 -3.90
C ARG A 39 -9.23 -13.84 -3.29
N ARG A 40 -10.43 -14.18 -3.78
CA ARG A 40 -11.70 -13.72 -3.20
C ARG A 40 -11.97 -14.31 -1.82
N VAL A 41 -11.66 -15.58 -1.62
CA VAL A 41 -11.77 -16.25 -0.32
C VAL A 41 -10.75 -15.70 0.65
N ALA A 42 -9.49 -15.51 0.23
CA ALA A 42 -8.46 -14.89 1.06
C ALA A 42 -8.84 -13.45 1.43
N ALA A 43 -9.33 -12.65 0.48
CA ALA A 43 -9.85 -11.31 0.77
C ALA A 43 -11.04 -11.37 1.74
N GLY A 44 -11.99 -12.30 1.54
CA GLY A 44 -13.12 -12.50 2.45
C GLY A 44 -12.70 -12.90 3.86
N VAL A 45 -11.71 -13.79 3.99
CA VAL A 45 -11.14 -14.22 5.27
C VAL A 45 -10.41 -13.06 5.94
N VAL A 46 -9.57 -12.32 5.22
CA VAL A 46 -8.86 -11.14 5.75
C VAL A 46 -9.85 -10.08 6.22
N MET A 47 -10.89 -9.78 5.43
CA MET A 47 -11.91 -8.81 5.80
C MET A 47 -12.76 -9.30 6.99
N SER A 48 -13.01 -10.60 7.10
CA SER A 48 -13.74 -11.19 8.24
C SER A 48 -12.91 -11.16 9.52
N VAL A 49 -11.60 -11.40 9.43
CA VAL A 49 -10.66 -11.30 10.55
C VAL A 49 -10.50 -9.84 10.98
N ALA A 50 -10.40 -8.90 10.03
CA ALA A 50 -10.36 -7.48 10.32
C ALA A 50 -11.68 -6.99 10.96
N ALA A 51 -12.83 -7.48 10.49
CA ALA A 51 -14.13 -7.17 11.07
C ALA A 51 -14.29 -7.75 12.49
N HIS A 52 -13.80 -8.98 12.73
CA HIS A 52 -13.81 -9.58 14.08
C HIS A 52 -12.88 -8.85 15.03
N ALA A 53 -11.69 -8.43 14.58
CA ALA A 53 -10.77 -7.63 15.39
C ALA A 53 -11.36 -6.26 15.72
N ALA A 54 -12.07 -5.63 14.76
CA ALA A 54 -12.78 -4.38 14.98
C ALA A 54 -13.96 -4.54 15.95
N TYR A 55 -14.74 -5.62 15.86
CA TYR A 55 -15.87 -5.87 16.75
C TYR A 55 -15.42 -6.23 18.17
N ALA A 56 -14.49 -7.17 18.30
CA ALA A 56 -13.99 -7.66 19.60
C ALA A 56 -13.16 -6.61 20.35
N GLY A 57 -12.56 -5.65 19.63
CA GLY A 57 -11.83 -4.54 20.22
C GLY A 57 -12.70 -3.41 20.78
N GLY A 58 -14.01 -3.37 20.49
CA GLY A 58 -14.92 -2.28 20.92
C GLY A 58 -15.38 -1.35 19.79
N GLY A 59 -15.26 -1.76 18.53
CA GLY A 59 -15.72 -1.02 17.35
C GLY A 59 -14.83 0.17 16.97
N LEU A 60 -15.37 1.07 16.14
CA LEU A 60 -14.69 2.28 15.67
C LEU A 60 -14.12 3.11 16.82
N ALA A 61 -14.86 3.24 17.94
CA ALA A 61 -14.44 4.02 19.09
C ALA A 61 -13.16 3.49 19.74
N ALA A 62 -13.05 2.16 19.90
CA ALA A 62 -11.84 1.55 20.43
C ALA A 62 -10.68 1.58 19.43
N GLY A 63 -10.96 1.45 18.13
CA GLY A 63 -9.98 1.68 17.08
C GLY A 63 -9.42 3.11 17.10
N THR A 64 -10.28 4.12 17.24
CA THR A 64 -9.88 5.53 17.36
C THR A 64 -9.05 5.76 18.63
N GLN A 65 -9.43 5.15 19.75
CA GLN A 65 -8.67 5.25 21.00
C GLN A 65 -7.29 4.58 20.89
N ALA A 66 -7.20 3.40 20.28
CA ALA A 66 -5.94 2.69 20.06
C ALA A 66 -5.00 3.49 19.15
N VAL A 67 -5.51 4.06 18.06
CA VAL A 67 -4.74 4.93 17.16
C VAL A 67 -4.28 6.18 17.91
N SER A 68 -5.16 6.85 18.65
CA SER A 68 -4.78 8.03 19.45
C SER A 68 -3.70 7.72 20.49
N THR A 69 -3.75 6.54 21.09
CA THR A 69 -2.76 6.08 22.09
C THR A 69 -1.41 5.82 21.43
N PHE A 70 -1.41 5.12 20.29
CA PHE A 70 -0.20 4.90 19.49
C PHE A 70 0.42 6.20 19.01
N THR A 71 -0.39 7.11 18.48
CA THR A 71 0.04 8.44 18.05
C THR A 71 0.70 9.22 19.19
N THR A 72 0.12 9.17 20.39
CA THR A 72 0.72 9.79 21.58
C THR A 72 2.09 9.20 21.92
N TRP A 73 2.24 7.87 21.86
CA TRP A 73 3.51 7.20 22.13
C TRP A 73 4.57 7.47 21.05
N PHE A 74 4.14 7.58 19.80
CA PHE A 74 5.02 7.96 18.70
C PHE A 74 5.54 9.40 18.86
N TYR A 75 4.65 10.34 19.20
CA TYR A 75 5.05 11.73 19.46
C TYR A 75 5.95 11.86 20.69
N SER A 76 5.73 11.07 21.74
CA SER A 76 6.60 11.11 22.91
C SER A 76 8.01 10.61 22.57
N LEU A 77 8.15 9.52 21.82
CA LEU A 77 9.46 9.04 21.35
C LEU A 77 10.15 10.06 20.44
N ALA A 78 9.41 10.66 19.49
CA ALA A 78 9.95 11.69 18.61
C ALA A 78 10.43 12.92 19.41
N GLY A 79 9.66 13.35 20.41
CA GLY A 79 10.02 14.44 21.32
C GLY A 79 11.27 14.13 22.15
N ILE A 80 11.39 12.90 22.67
CA ILE A 80 12.58 12.45 23.41
C ILE A 80 13.81 12.47 22.49
N GLY A 81 13.70 11.96 21.26
CA GLY A 81 14.79 11.98 20.28
C GLY A 81 15.22 13.41 19.90
N ALA A 82 14.26 14.30 19.68
CA ALA A 82 14.53 15.71 19.40
C ALA A 82 15.19 16.42 20.59
N GLY A 83 14.72 16.17 21.82
CA GLY A 83 15.29 16.70 23.05
C GLY A 83 16.73 16.22 23.28
N ALA A 84 17.00 14.94 23.05
CA ALA A 84 18.35 14.38 23.15
C ALA A 84 19.31 15.00 22.12
N TYR A 85 18.85 15.19 20.88
CA TYR A 85 19.64 15.85 19.83
C TYR A 85 19.97 17.30 20.17
N LEU A 86 18.98 18.08 20.61
CA LEU A 86 19.20 19.48 21.00
C LEU A 86 20.11 19.59 22.22
N THR A 87 19.95 18.71 23.21
CA THR A 87 20.83 18.65 24.39
C THR A 87 22.26 18.36 23.96
N TRP A 88 22.47 17.43 23.03
CA TRP A 88 23.80 17.17 22.46
C TRP A 88 24.41 18.39 21.78
N GLN A 89 23.66 19.07 20.90
CA GLN A 89 24.15 20.28 20.22
C GLN A 89 24.44 21.41 21.22
N GLY A 90 23.62 21.56 22.26
CA GLY A 90 23.85 22.53 23.34
C GLY A 90 25.13 22.24 24.13
N VAL A 91 25.44 20.96 24.39
CA VAL A 91 26.70 20.56 25.05
C VAL A 91 27.92 20.85 24.17
N GLN A 92 27.83 20.63 22.85
CA GLN A 92 28.90 20.96 21.91
C GLN A 92 29.13 22.47 21.82
N CYS A 93 28.04 23.25 21.81
CA CYS A 93 28.08 24.70 21.87
C CYS A 93 28.74 25.20 23.17
N TRP A 94 28.39 24.65 24.33
CA TRP A 94 29.01 25.01 25.62
C TRP A 94 30.51 24.67 25.67
N SER A 95 30.92 23.63 24.96
CA SER A 95 32.33 23.24 24.86
C SER A 95 33.15 24.10 23.88
N ASN A 96 32.60 25.22 23.37
CA ASN A 96 33.18 26.05 22.29
C ASN A 96 33.52 25.25 21.02
N LYS A 97 32.86 24.11 20.80
CA LYS A 97 33.07 23.26 19.61
C LYS A 97 32.07 23.52 18.49
N ALA A 98 31.06 24.33 18.74
CA ALA A 98 29.96 24.60 17.81
C ALA A 98 29.38 26.01 18.06
N ASP A 99 28.72 26.56 17.04
CA ASP A 99 28.13 27.91 17.09
C ASP A 99 26.66 27.86 17.52
N TRP A 100 26.29 28.71 18.49
CA TRP A 100 24.93 28.74 19.07
C TRP A 100 23.84 29.04 18.02
N ILE A 101 24.14 29.94 17.10
CA ILE A 101 23.18 30.39 16.08
C ILE A 101 23.10 29.38 14.93
N HIS A 102 24.24 28.85 14.48
CA HIS A 102 24.30 28.03 13.28
C HIS A 102 23.96 26.54 13.56
N ASP A 103 24.47 25.96 14.64
CA ASP A 103 24.35 24.52 14.91
C ASP A 103 23.18 24.22 15.86
N PHE A 104 23.05 24.96 16.96
CA PHE A 104 21.95 24.77 17.90
C PHE A 104 20.64 25.40 17.37
N GLY A 105 20.71 26.66 16.91
CA GLY A 105 19.57 27.35 16.28
C GLY A 105 19.06 26.63 15.02
N GLY A 106 19.97 26.16 14.16
CA GLY A 106 19.64 25.33 13.00
C GLY A 106 19.03 23.98 13.39
N GLY A 107 19.46 23.39 14.52
CA GLY A 107 18.86 22.20 15.10
C GLY A 107 17.40 22.40 15.52
N ILE A 108 17.10 23.51 16.19
CA ILE A 108 15.72 23.87 16.59
C ILE A 108 14.84 24.04 15.35
N ALA A 109 15.33 24.74 14.32
CA ALA A 109 14.59 24.93 13.07
C ALA A 109 14.27 23.60 12.38
N LYS A 110 15.19 22.63 12.39
CA LYS A 110 14.96 21.27 11.86
C LYS A 110 13.88 20.54 12.66
N VAL A 111 13.93 20.57 13.99
CA VAL A 111 12.91 19.94 14.85
C VAL A 111 11.54 20.60 14.63
N ALA A 112 11.49 21.93 14.52
CA ALA A 112 10.26 22.67 14.22
C ALA A 112 9.71 22.34 12.83
N GLY A 113 10.57 22.20 11.81
CA GLY A 113 10.17 21.79 10.46
C GLY A 113 9.59 20.38 10.42
N VAL A 114 10.20 19.43 11.13
CA VAL A 114 9.66 18.06 11.27
C VAL A 114 8.32 18.06 12.01
N GLY A 115 8.20 18.84 13.09
CA GLY A 115 6.95 19.02 13.82
C GLY A 115 5.84 19.63 12.96
N ALA A 116 6.16 20.66 12.17
CA ALA A 116 5.22 21.28 11.24
C ALA A 116 4.77 20.31 10.14
N GLY A 117 5.67 19.47 9.63
CA GLY A 117 5.34 18.43 8.64
C GLY A 117 4.34 17.40 9.18
N LEU A 118 4.44 17.02 10.46
CA LEU A 118 3.49 16.11 11.11
C LEU A 118 2.10 16.74 11.24
N VAL A 119 2.02 18.03 11.58
CA VAL A 119 0.74 18.77 11.63
C VAL A 119 0.11 18.88 10.24
N LEU A 120 0.90 19.20 9.21
CA LEU A 120 0.43 19.28 7.82
C LEU A 120 -0.03 17.92 7.29
N ALA A 121 0.67 16.84 7.65
CA ALA A 121 0.25 15.48 7.31
C ALA A 121 -1.11 15.17 7.96
N GLY A 122 -1.30 15.51 9.24
CA GLY A 122 -2.59 15.36 9.92
C GLY A 122 -3.72 16.10 9.23
N TRP A 123 -3.49 17.35 8.79
CA TRP A 123 -4.46 18.11 7.99
C TRP A 123 -4.74 17.45 6.63
N ALA A 124 -3.69 16.99 5.93
CA ALA A 124 -3.82 16.36 4.62
C ALA A 124 -4.61 15.04 4.68
N PHE A 125 -4.44 14.23 5.73
CA PHE A 125 -5.25 13.03 5.92
C PHE A 125 -6.73 13.35 6.21
N GLY A 126 -7.01 14.49 6.85
CA GLY A 126 -8.37 14.97 7.08
C GLY A 126 -9.12 15.39 5.81
N LEU A 127 -8.42 15.65 4.70
CA LEU A 127 -9.05 15.98 3.40
C LEU A 127 -9.63 14.76 2.67
N PHE A 128 -9.20 13.55 3.05
CA PHE A 128 -9.67 12.29 2.45
C PHE A 128 -10.66 11.52 3.35
N GLY A 129 -11.06 12.13 4.48
CA GLY A 129 -12.00 11.57 5.46
C GLY A 129 -13.44 12.01 5.25
#